data_AF-A0A4Y7KN14-F1
#
_entry.id   AF-A0A4Y7KN14-F1
#
_cell.length_a   1.000
_cell.length_b   1.000
_cell.length_c   1.000
_cell.angle_alpha   90.00
_cell.angle_beta   90.00
_cell.angle_gamma   90.00
#
_symmetry.space_group_name_H-M   'P 1'
#
loop_
_entity.id
_entity.type
_entity.pdbx_description
1 polymer ?
#
loop_
_entity_poly.entity_id
_entity_poly.type
_entity_poly.pdbx_seq_one_letter_code
_entity_poly.pdbx_strand_id
1 'polypeptide(L)'
;MHELYHTVAVENIPKIVAEQSPQGTFSLNRCDIGEAQFYKFDNDKSHEKFHPGQVWASYCKLDDMPKYHVEISRVEVFPDFKLYAKWLEPCAPPREVIKWLDEKMPACCGTFKAGKEEVFSDTAYISHLATEVSVNKQSLYEIYPKKGEVWAMYRNFSSDWTCNDLKNCECDVVEVLEVYDVRWLIVLVLVQVAGFKTVFKAKREAGHDYIMGIPWIELFRFSHQIPVFRFTEVRYGSLRGCLELDPKSMPTCLFPLKWKFTGALGPVLSNTESFQRMHTLLCGTLFSFQTDMCILNRTIYLY
;
A
#
# COMPACT_ATOMS: atom_id res chain seq x y z
N MET A 1 18.94 60.45 -24.91
CA MET A 1 19.26 59.34 -23.99
C MET A 1 18.07 58.37 -24.06
N HIS A 2 18.03 57.33 -24.89
CA HIS A 2 19.12 56.49 -25.42
C HIS A 2 19.97 55.90 -24.28
N GLU A 3 20.28 54.60 -24.23
CA GLU A 3 20.24 53.51 -25.23
C GLU A 3 19.36 52.33 -24.69
N LEU A 4 18.85 51.31 -25.42
CA LEU A 4 19.49 50.22 -26.19
C LEU A 4 20.70 49.59 -25.46
N TYR A 5 20.94 48.27 -25.41
CA TYR A 5 20.48 47.08 -26.16
C TYR A 5 20.16 45.94 -25.13
N HIS A 6 19.81 44.67 -25.42
CA HIS A 6 19.87 43.85 -26.63
C HIS A 6 18.70 42.86 -26.69
N THR A 7 18.26 42.51 -27.90
CA THR A 7 17.37 41.35 -28.15
C THR A 7 18.21 40.07 -28.28
N VAL A 8 17.74 38.96 -27.71
CA VAL A 8 18.14 37.60 -28.09
C VAL A 8 16.87 36.83 -28.44
N ALA A 9 16.85 36.22 -29.63
CA ALA A 9 15.69 35.48 -30.11
C ALA A 9 15.85 33.97 -29.88
N VAL A 10 14.75 33.36 -29.43
CA VAL A 10 14.29 31.98 -29.68
C VAL A 10 15.32 30.98 -30.21
N GLU A 11 15.55 29.90 -29.46
CA GLU A 11 15.64 28.56 -30.06
C GLU A 11 15.15 27.44 -29.12
N ASN A 12 14.50 26.44 -29.72
CA ASN A 12 14.30 25.08 -29.21
C ASN A 12 13.68 24.89 -27.79
N ILE A 13 12.38 25.15 -27.66
CA ILE A 13 11.54 24.42 -26.68
C ILE A 13 11.23 23.02 -27.27
N PRO A 14 11.64 21.91 -26.65
CA PRO A 14 11.24 20.58 -27.11
C PRO A 14 9.72 20.40 -26.97
N LYS A 15 9.06 19.95 -28.05
CA LYS A 15 7.66 19.49 -27.94
C LYS A 15 7.64 18.23 -27.08
N ILE A 16 7.06 18.32 -25.89
CA ILE A 16 6.81 17.16 -25.03
C ILE A 16 5.79 16.26 -25.73
N VAL A 17 6.25 15.14 -26.27
CA VAL A 17 5.39 14.12 -26.89
C VAL A 17 4.77 13.28 -25.78
N ALA A 18 3.52 13.60 -25.44
CA ALA A 18 2.72 12.85 -24.48
C ALA A 18 2.20 11.53 -25.08
N GLU A 19 3.10 10.60 -25.41
CA GLU A 19 2.76 9.24 -25.86
C GLU A 19 2.32 8.36 -24.68
N GLN A 20 1.14 8.65 -24.15
CA GLN A 20 0.39 7.77 -23.26
C GLN A 20 -0.90 7.33 -23.96
N SER A 21 -0.82 6.20 -24.67
CA SER A 21 -1.95 5.57 -25.36
C SER A 21 -1.79 4.05 -25.37
N PRO A 22 -2.34 3.33 -24.37
CA PRO A 22 -2.02 1.93 -24.13
C PRO A 22 -2.83 0.96 -25.02
N GLN A 23 -2.59 0.95 -26.34
CA GLN A 23 -2.98 -0.20 -27.17
C GLN A 23 -2.16 -1.43 -26.78
N GLY A 24 -2.66 -2.20 -25.81
CA GLY A 24 -2.02 -3.43 -25.34
C GLY A 24 -2.81 -4.06 -24.21
N THR A 25 -3.49 -5.17 -24.53
CA THR A 25 -4.32 -5.99 -23.63
C THR A 25 -3.54 -6.40 -22.39
N PHE A 26 -4.03 -6.06 -21.21
CA PHE A 26 -3.45 -6.57 -19.96
C PHE A 26 -3.82 -8.05 -19.77
N SER A 27 -2.84 -8.88 -19.43
CA SER A 27 -3.04 -10.23 -18.89
C SER A 27 -2.69 -10.26 -17.40
N LEU A 28 -3.62 -9.75 -16.58
CA LEU A 28 -3.50 -9.73 -15.12
C LEU A 28 -3.54 -11.18 -14.60
N ASN A 29 -2.36 -11.76 -14.31
CA ASN A 29 -2.17 -13.17 -13.93
C ASN A 29 -2.68 -13.46 -12.49
N ARG A 30 -4.00 -13.36 -12.29
CA ARG A 30 -4.72 -13.41 -11.00
C ARG A 30 -4.60 -14.70 -10.18
N CYS A 31 -3.79 -15.68 -10.56
CA CYS A 31 -3.85 -17.05 -10.03
C CYS A 31 -3.33 -17.20 -8.58
N ASP A 32 -2.52 -16.26 -8.08
CA ASP A 32 -1.88 -16.34 -6.76
C ASP A 32 -2.37 -15.30 -5.72
N ILE A 33 -3.17 -14.31 -6.12
CA ILE A 33 -3.75 -13.32 -5.21
C ILE A 33 -4.85 -14.01 -4.38
N GLY A 34 -4.70 -14.04 -3.05
CA GLY A 34 -5.72 -14.63 -2.18
C GLY A 34 -6.98 -13.77 -2.13
N GLU A 35 -8.16 -14.38 -2.16
CA GLU A 35 -9.43 -13.65 -2.03
C GLU A 35 -9.66 -13.12 -0.59
N ALA A 36 -10.41 -12.03 -0.48
CA ALA A 36 -10.91 -11.50 0.78
C ALA A 36 -11.97 -12.44 1.37
N GLN A 37 -11.95 -12.60 2.70
CA GLN A 37 -12.71 -13.65 3.40
C GLN A 37 -14.07 -13.17 3.93
N PHE A 38 -14.23 -11.86 4.15
CA PHE A 38 -15.40 -11.27 4.81
C PHE A 38 -16.07 -10.19 3.97
N TYR A 39 -15.32 -9.52 3.07
CA TYR A 39 -15.85 -8.44 2.23
C TYR A 39 -15.49 -8.57 0.75
N LYS A 40 -16.47 -8.33 -0.13
CA LYS A 40 -16.28 -8.40 -1.59
C LYS A 40 -16.16 -7.00 -2.20
N PHE A 41 -14.94 -6.48 -2.22
CA PHE A 41 -14.58 -5.16 -2.76
C PHE A 41 -15.02 -4.93 -4.22
N ASP A 42 -15.13 -5.97 -5.05
CA ASP A 42 -15.66 -5.84 -6.41
C ASP A 42 -17.12 -5.36 -6.47
N ASN A 43 -17.89 -5.49 -5.38
CA ASN A 43 -19.25 -4.97 -5.31
C ASN A 43 -19.30 -3.43 -5.26
N ASP A 44 -18.21 -2.75 -4.85
CA ASP A 44 -18.17 -1.28 -4.82
C ASP A 44 -17.82 -0.65 -6.16
N LYS A 45 -17.48 -1.47 -7.16
CA LYS A 45 -17.26 -1.09 -8.57
C LYS A 45 -18.14 -1.88 -9.53
N SER A 46 -19.38 -2.18 -9.11
CA SER A 46 -20.44 -2.54 -10.05
C SER A 46 -20.82 -1.33 -10.92
N HIS A 47 -21.41 -1.56 -12.09
CA HIS A 47 -21.62 -0.52 -13.10
C HIS A 47 -22.47 0.66 -12.61
N GLU A 48 -23.34 0.42 -11.65
CA GLU A 48 -24.27 1.40 -11.06
C GLU A 48 -23.60 2.36 -10.07
N LYS A 49 -22.36 2.08 -9.65
CA LYS A 49 -21.58 2.88 -8.67
C LYS A 49 -20.89 4.09 -9.31
N PHE A 50 -20.71 4.04 -10.63
CA PHE A 50 -20.00 5.06 -11.40
C PHE A 50 -20.92 6.23 -11.76
N HIS A 51 -20.49 7.44 -11.43
CA HIS A 51 -21.21 8.69 -11.70
C HIS A 51 -20.24 9.75 -12.23
N PRO A 52 -20.66 10.63 -13.16
CA PRO A 52 -19.83 11.72 -13.66
C PRO A 52 -19.27 12.63 -12.55
N GLY A 53 -18.03 13.09 -12.71
CA GLY A 53 -17.31 13.93 -11.75
C GLY A 53 -16.67 13.18 -10.56
N GLN A 54 -16.90 11.87 -10.42
CA GLN A 54 -16.17 11.04 -9.45
C GLN A 54 -14.70 10.86 -9.88
N VAL A 55 -13.78 10.82 -8.91
CA VAL A 55 -12.39 10.41 -9.13
C VAL A 55 -12.17 9.01 -8.57
N TRP A 56 -11.55 8.12 -9.36
CA TRP A 56 -11.27 6.73 -8.97
C TRP A 56 -9.78 6.41 -9.12
N ALA A 57 -9.26 5.58 -8.22
CA ALA A 57 -7.93 4.99 -8.33
C ALA A 57 -7.94 3.82 -9.33
N SER A 58 -6.85 3.69 -10.09
CA SER A 58 -6.68 2.77 -11.22
C SER A 58 -5.33 2.06 -11.16
N TYR A 59 -5.31 0.77 -11.52
CA TYR A 59 -4.11 -0.07 -11.49
C TYR A 59 -3.09 0.35 -12.54
N CYS A 60 -1.81 0.44 -12.16
CA CYS A 60 -0.72 0.88 -13.04
C CYS A 60 0.07 -0.30 -13.64
N LYS A 61 0.65 -0.10 -14.83
CA LYS A 61 1.42 -1.15 -15.55
C LYS A 61 2.81 -1.47 -14.95
N LEU A 62 3.18 -0.88 -13.81
CA LEU A 62 4.55 -0.97 -13.26
C LEU A 62 4.70 -2.14 -12.27
N ASP A 63 3.75 -2.26 -11.35
CA ASP A 63 3.69 -3.25 -10.26
C ASP A 63 2.26 -3.75 -9.98
N ASP A 64 1.31 -3.50 -10.89
CA ASP A 64 -0.13 -3.80 -10.78
C ASP A 64 -0.84 -3.15 -9.56
N MET A 65 -0.25 -2.14 -8.90
CA MET A 65 -0.85 -1.43 -7.76
C MET A 65 -1.72 -0.23 -8.18
N PRO A 66 -2.71 0.21 -7.37
CA PRO A 66 -3.64 1.29 -7.71
C PRO A 66 -3.03 2.68 -7.54
N LYS A 67 -2.07 3.02 -8.40
CA LYS A 67 -1.26 4.26 -8.32
C LYS A 67 -1.74 5.41 -9.20
N TYR A 68 -2.56 5.15 -10.21
CA TYR A 68 -3.06 6.18 -11.13
C TYR A 68 -4.47 6.60 -10.73
N HIS A 69 -4.92 7.76 -11.22
CA HIS A 69 -6.26 8.28 -10.97
C HIS A 69 -6.96 8.66 -12.27
N VAL A 70 -8.29 8.52 -12.30
CA VAL A 70 -9.16 8.94 -13.41
C VAL A 70 -10.36 9.72 -12.90
N GLU A 71 -10.78 10.76 -13.62
CA GLU A 71 -12.10 11.40 -13.44
C GLU A 71 -13.10 10.77 -14.42
N ILE A 72 -14.22 10.28 -13.90
CA ILE A 72 -15.30 9.71 -14.71
C ILE A 72 -16.05 10.86 -15.38
N SER A 73 -15.96 10.98 -16.70
CA SER A 73 -16.65 12.03 -17.44
C SER A 73 -18.07 11.63 -17.84
N ARG A 74 -18.28 10.34 -18.15
CA ARG A 74 -19.56 9.79 -18.61
C ARG A 74 -19.64 8.29 -18.38
N VAL A 75 -20.86 7.78 -18.18
CA VAL A 75 -21.13 6.34 -18.05
C VAL A 75 -22.26 5.98 -19.02
N GLU A 76 -22.06 4.93 -19.80
CA GLU A 76 -23.12 4.21 -20.52
C GLU A 76 -23.27 2.83 -19.89
N VAL A 77 -24.49 2.41 -19.57
CA VAL A 77 -24.78 1.09 -18.96
C VAL A 77 -25.53 0.16 -19.92
N PHE A 78 -26.12 0.72 -20.98
CA PHE A 78 -26.93 0.01 -21.98
C PHE A 78 -26.73 0.68 -23.37
N PRO A 79 -26.68 -0.07 -24.49
CA PRO A 79 -26.80 -1.54 -24.59
C PRO A 79 -25.58 -2.28 -24.02
N ASP A 80 -24.38 -1.70 -24.18
CA ASP A 80 -23.12 -2.20 -23.64
C ASP A 80 -22.61 -1.22 -22.56
N PHE A 81 -21.89 -1.74 -21.55
CA PHE A 81 -21.23 -0.88 -20.57
C PHE A 81 -20.03 -0.15 -21.19
N LYS A 82 -19.96 1.16 -21.01
CA LYS A 82 -18.78 1.98 -21.33
C LYS A 82 -18.55 3.03 -20.25
N LEU A 83 -17.37 2.99 -19.66
CA LEU A 83 -16.89 4.00 -18.72
C LEU A 83 -15.96 4.97 -19.47
N TYR A 84 -16.37 6.23 -19.60
CA TYR A 84 -15.54 7.29 -20.15
C TYR A 84 -14.81 7.97 -18.99
N ALA A 85 -13.48 7.98 -19.03
CA ALA A 85 -12.69 8.51 -17.94
C ALA A 85 -11.44 9.26 -18.43
N LYS A 86 -11.15 10.40 -17.82
CA LYS A 86 -9.97 11.22 -18.11
C LYS A 86 -8.86 10.86 -17.14
N TRP A 87 -7.70 10.48 -17.65
CA TRP A 87 -6.51 10.27 -16.81
C TRP A 87 -6.14 11.56 -16.09
N LEU A 88 -5.88 11.46 -14.78
CA LEU A 88 -5.41 12.59 -13.99
C LEU A 88 -3.87 12.61 -14.02
N GLU A 89 -3.33 13.52 -14.82
CA GLU A 89 -1.89 13.69 -15.00
C GLU A 89 -1.32 14.50 -13.82
N PRO A 90 -0.23 14.04 -13.17
CA PRO A 90 0.34 14.75 -12.03
C PRO A 90 0.94 16.10 -12.45
N CYS A 91 0.71 17.12 -11.64
CA CYS A 91 1.38 18.41 -11.74
C CYS A 91 2.74 18.36 -11.03
N ALA A 92 3.56 19.41 -11.19
CA ALA A 92 4.76 19.57 -10.38
C ALA A 92 4.38 19.57 -8.87
N PRO A 93 5.06 18.78 -8.02
CA PRO A 93 4.69 18.67 -6.61
C PRO A 93 4.93 19.98 -5.84
N PRO A 94 4.33 20.12 -4.63
CA PRO A 94 4.52 21.29 -3.76
C PRO A 94 5.99 21.61 -3.50
N ARG A 95 6.31 22.89 -3.30
CA ARG A 95 7.69 23.42 -3.26
C ARG A 95 8.59 22.83 -2.17
N GLU A 96 8.03 22.08 -1.23
CA GLU A 96 8.72 21.49 -0.07
C GLU A 96 8.74 19.96 -0.09
N VAL A 97 8.16 19.31 -1.11
CA VAL A 97 8.15 17.84 -1.25
C VAL A 97 9.38 17.37 -2.03
N ILE A 98 10.09 16.38 -1.51
CA ILE A 98 11.17 15.72 -2.25
C ILE A 98 10.58 15.03 -3.48
N LYS A 99 11.09 15.39 -4.65
CA LYS A 99 10.68 14.81 -5.94
C LYS A 99 11.47 13.53 -6.21
N TRP A 100 10.84 12.58 -6.89
CA TRP A 100 11.57 11.52 -7.58
C TRP A 100 12.56 12.10 -8.60
N LEU A 101 13.72 11.47 -8.76
CA LEU A 101 14.68 11.81 -9.82
C LEU A 101 14.29 11.19 -11.18
N ASP A 102 13.62 10.03 -11.17
CA ASP A 102 12.98 9.45 -12.35
C ASP A 102 11.60 10.09 -12.57
N GLU A 103 11.48 10.97 -13.58
CA GLU A 103 10.23 11.66 -13.94
C GLU A 103 9.08 10.71 -14.35
N LYS A 104 9.37 9.42 -14.58
CA LYS A 104 8.36 8.39 -14.89
C LYS A 104 7.71 7.80 -13.63
N MET A 105 8.25 8.12 -12.45
CA MET A 105 7.74 7.57 -11.19
C MET A 105 6.30 8.03 -10.91
N PRO A 106 5.41 7.10 -10.51
CA PRO A 106 4.00 7.38 -10.31
C PRO A 106 3.77 8.23 -9.05
N ALA A 107 3.30 9.47 -9.23
CA ALA A 107 2.80 10.30 -8.14
C ALA A 107 1.39 9.85 -7.74
N CYS A 108 1.28 9.21 -6.57
CA CYS A 108 0.05 8.59 -6.08
C CYS A 108 -0.77 9.52 -5.16
N CYS A 109 -0.21 10.68 -4.83
CA CYS A 109 -0.85 11.80 -4.16
C CYS A 109 -0.16 13.11 -4.61
N GLY A 110 -0.82 14.26 -4.43
CA GLY A 110 -0.41 15.54 -4.99
C GLY A 110 -1.56 16.32 -5.63
N THR A 111 -1.19 17.22 -6.54
CA THR A 111 -2.13 17.97 -7.38
C THR A 111 -2.05 17.43 -8.81
N PHE A 112 -3.20 17.28 -9.47
CA PHE A 112 -3.34 16.67 -10.79
C PHE A 112 -4.22 17.50 -11.71
N LYS A 113 -4.03 17.38 -13.03
CA LYS A 113 -4.88 17.98 -14.07
C LYS A 113 -5.61 16.89 -14.85
N ALA A 114 -6.82 17.18 -15.34
CA ALA A 114 -7.46 16.30 -16.31
C ALA A 114 -6.64 16.28 -17.61
N GLY A 115 -6.27 15.07 -18.03
CA GLY A 115 -5.53 14.77 -19.25
C GLY A 115 -6.41 14.16 -20.33
N LYS A 116 -5.84 13.19 -21.06
CA LYS A 116 -6.52 12.44 -22.12
C LYS A 116 -7.71 11.61 -21.59
N GLU A 117 -8.82 11.62 -22.33
CA GLU A 117 -9.96 10.72 -22.12
C GLU A 117 -9.76 9.35 -22.79
N GLU A 118 -10.16 8.29 -22.11
CA GLU A 118 -10.13 6.90 -22.57
C GLU A 118 -11.47 6.21 -22.22
N VAL A 119 -11.80 5.13 -22.94
CA VAL A 119 -13.09 4.43 -22.82
C VAL A 119 -12.85 2.98 -22.46
N PHE A 120 -13.39 2.55 -21.32
CA PHE A 120 -13.23 1.20 -20.78
C PHE A 120 -14.54 0.41 -20.93
N SER A 121 -14.44 -0.83 -21.40
CA SER A 121 -15.57 -1.77 -21.58
C SER A 121 -15.94 -2.54 -20.31
N ASP A 122 -15.15 -2.41 -19.25
CA ASP A 122 -15.32 -3.08 -17.96
C ASP A 122 -14.67 -2.26 -16.83
N THR A 123 -14.76 -2.76 -15.60
CA THR A 123 -14.24 -2.08 -14.39
C THR A 123 -12.98 -2.73 -13.82
N ALA A 124 -12.33 -3.65 -14.56
CA ALA A 124 -11.19 -4.43 -14.06
C ALA A 124 -9.92 -3.58 -13.80
N TYR A 125 -9.77 -2.46 -14.51
CA TYR A 125 -8.70 -1.47 -14.31
C TYR A 125 -8.92 -0.57 -13.10
N ILE A 126 -10.16 -0.44 -12.65
CA ILE A 126 -10.53 0.41 -11.53
C ILE A 126 -10.31 -0.34 -10.22
N SER A 127 -9.70 0.33 -9.24
CA SER A 127 -9.55 -0.19 -7.88
C SER A 127 -10.72 0.27 -7.01
N HIS A 128 -10.81 1.56 -6.69
CA HIS A 128 -11.74 2.14 -5.71
C HIS A 128 -11.98 3.64 -5.95
N LEU A 129 -13.03 4.18 -5.34
CA LEU A 129 -13.37 5.61 -5.38
C LEU A 129 -12.40 6.40 -4.48
N ALA A 130 -11.79 7.47 -5.00
CA ALA A 130 -10.96 8.37 -4.21
C ALA A 130 -11.85 9.31 -3.38
N THR A 131 -11.71 9.27 -2.06
CA THR A 131 -12.59 9.97 -1.12
C THR A 131 -12.32 11.47 -1.05
N GLU A 132 -13.40 12.27 -1.06
CA GLU A 132 -13.37 13.73 -0.78
C GLU A 132 -12.36 14.56 -1.59
N VAL A 133 -12.09 14.20 -2.86
CA VAL A 133 -11.11 14.92 -3.70
C VAL A 133 -11.54 16.37 -3.90
N SER A 134 -10.70 17.33 -3.47
CA SER A 134 -10.95 18.75 -3.71
C SER A 134 -10.56 19.12 -5.15
N VAL A 135 -11.35 20.02 -5.75
CA VAL A 135 -11.02 20.66 -7.03
C VAL A 135 -10.80 22.13 -6.76
N ASN A 136 -9.59 22.62 -7.03
CA ASN A 136 -9.22 24.00 -6.72
C ASN A 136 -9.63 24.98 -7.83
N LYS A 137 -9.36 26.27 -7.62
CA LYS A 137 -9.77 27.37 -8.52
C LYS A 137 -9.16 27.31 -9.93
N GLN A 138 -8.21 26.41 -10.18
CA GLN A 138 -7.56 26.19 -11.47
C GLN A 138 -8.08 24.91 -12.16
N SER A 139 -9.16 24.31 -11.64
CA SER A 139 -9.68 22.99 -12.06
C SER A 139 -8.67 21.85 -11.92
N LEU A 140 -7.78 21.96 -10.93
CA LEU A 140 -6.84 20.91 -10.56
C LEU A 140 -7.40 20.09 -9.40
N TYR A 141 -7.21 18.78 -9.46
CA TYR A 141 -7.65 17.81 -8.47
C TYR A 141 -6.57 17.62 -7.41
N GLU A 142 -6.96 17.58 -6.14
CA GLU A 142 -6.07 17.48 -4.99
C GLU A 142 -6.35 16.17 -4.24
N ILE A 143 -5.41 15.24 -4.35
CA ILE A 143 -5.53 13.88 -3.83
C ILE A 143 -4.39 13.68 -2.85
N TYR A 144 -4.70 13.69 -1.55
CA TYR A 144 -3.73 13.58 -0.46
C TYR A 144 -4.26 12.59 0.59
N PRO A 145 -3.39 11.86 1.33
CA PRO A 145 -3.82 10.91 2.35
C PRO A 145 -4.63 11.59 3.46
N LYS A 146 -5.79 11.02 3.82
CA LYS A 146 -6.75 11.57 4.79
C LYS A 146 -6.98 10.67 5.99
N LYS A 147 -7.41 11.28 7.09
CA LYS A 147 -7.77 10.61 8.36
C LYS A 147 -8.76 9.47 8.14
N GLY A 148 -8.40 8.25 8.55
CA GLY A 148 -9.19 7.04 8.37
C GLY A 148 -8.98 6.31 7.03
N GLU A 149 -8.12 6.81 6.15
CA GLU A 149 -7.65 6.04 4.99
C GLU A 149 -6.49 5.12 5.38
N VAL A 150 -6.41 3.97 4.70
CA VAL A 150 -5.29 3.03 4.82
C VAL A 150 -4.46 3.08 3.56
N TRP A 151 -3.14 3.11 3.70
CA TRP A 151 -2.19 3.32 2.62
C TRP A 151 -1.05 2.30 2.71
N ALA A 152 -0.56 1.87 1.54
CA ALA A 152 0.77 1.30 1.42
C ALA A 152 1.81 2.43 1.54
N MET A 153 2.86 2.21 2.31
CA MET A 153 3.92 3.19 2.55
C MET A 153 5.29 2.55 2.36
N TYR A 154 6.14 3.12 1.50
CA TYR A 154 7.45 2.55 1.21
C TYR A 154 8.35 2.56 2.47
N ARG A 155 9.01 1.42 2.74
CA ARG A 155 10.13 1.35 3.69
C ARG A 155 11.39 1.92 3.02
N ASN A 156 12.25 2.57 3.80
CA ASN A 156 13.55 3.07 3.34
C ASN A 156 13.47 3.93 2.06
N PHE A 157 12.41 4.75 1.96
CA PHE A 157 12.18 5.67 0.85
C PHE A 157 13.43 6.51 0.54
N SER A 158 13.82 6.52 -0.74
CA SER A 158 14.86 7.36 -1.27
C SER A 158 14.45 7.89 -2.65
N SER A 159 14.75 9.15 -2.92
CA SER A 159 14.24 9.86 -4.10
C SER A 159 14.96 9.52 -5.41
N ASP A 160 16.09 8.82 -5.32
CA ASP A 160 16.86 8.29 -6.44
C ASP A 160 16.30 6.96 -6.99
N TRP A 161 15.28 6.38 -6.34
CA TRP A 161 14.58 5.20 -6.84
C TRP A 161 13.93 5.44 -8.20
N THR A 162 13.97 4.40 -9.03
CA THR A 162 13.40 4.35 -10.37
C THR A 162 12.18 3.44 -10.44
N CYS A 163 11.45 3.47 -11.55
CA CYS A 163 10.35 2.55 -11.81
C CYS A 163 10.73 1.05 -11.76
N ASN A 164 12.02 0.70 -11.80
CA ASN A 164 12.48 -0.69 -11.67
C ASN A 164 12.52 -1.17 -10.21
N ASP A 165 12.83 -0.27 -9.27
CA ASP A 165 13.06 -0.60 -7.86
C ASP A 165 11.76 -0.90 -7.11
N LEU A 166 10.64 -0.30 -7.58
CA LEU A 166 9.28 -0.57 -7.11
C LEU A 166 8.92 -2.06 -7.05
N LYS A 167 9.44 -2.88 -7.96
CA LYS A 167 9.12 -4.32 -8.04
C LYS A 167 9.62 -5.14 -6.85
N ASN A 168 10.65 -4.64 -6.15
CA ASN A 168 11.26 -5.30 -5.00
C ASN A 168 11.15 -4.46 -3.72
N CYS A 169 10.39 -3.35 -3.74
CA CYS A 169 10.30 -2.46 -2.59
C CYS A 169 9.49 -3.12 -1.44
N GLU A 170 9.97 -2.95 -0.22
CA GLU A 170 9.19 -3.29 0.97
C GLU A 170 8.21 -2.15 1.28
N CYS A 171 6.99 -2.51 1.67
CA CYS A 171 5.97 -1.57 2.13
C CYS A 171 5.50 -1.95 3.55
N ASP A 172 5.24 -0.93 4.36
CA ASP A 172 4.36 -1.05 5.51
C ASP A 172 2.91 -0.74 5.09
N VAL A 173 1.95 -1.28 5.85
CA VAL A 173 0.54 -0.89 5.76
C VAL A 173 0.28 0.07 6.92
N VAL A 174 -0.28 1.25 6.63
CA VAL A 174 -0.52 2.28 7.65
C VAL A 174 -1.92 2.88 7.55
N GLU A 175 -2.52 3.19 8.69
CA GLU A 175 -3.75 3.98 8.79
C GLU A 175 -3.41 5.43 9.16
N VAL A 176 -3.91 6.40 8.38
CA VAL A 176 -3.70 7.82 8.70
C VAL A 176 -4.60 8.22 9.86
N LEU A 177 -4.01 8.62 10.98
CA LEU A 177 -4.71 9.09 12.17
C LEU A 177 -5.03 10.59 12.12
N GLU A 178 -4.13 11.39 11.53
CA GLU A 178 -4.26 12.85 11.50
C GLU A 178 -3.34 13.49 10.46
N VAL A 179 -3.69 14.68 9.98
CA VAL A 179 -2.84 15.53 9.13
C VAL A 179 -2.74 16.91 9.78
N TYR A 180 -1.55 17.26 10.28
CA TYR A 180 -1.29 18.51 10.98
C TYR A 180 -0.71 19.56 10.04
N ASP A 181 -1.46 20.64 9.79
CA ASP A 181 -1.04 21.87 9.09
C ASP A 181 -0.31 21.67 7.75
N VAL A 182 -0.54 20.56 7.04
CA VAL A 182 0.22 20.21 5.82
C VAL A 182 1.75 20.12 6.10
N ARG A 183 2.12 19.75 7.33
CA ARG A 183 3.51 19.60 7.81
C ARG A 183 3.84 18.19 8.29
N TRP A 184 2.87 17.49 8.88
CA TRP A 184 3.04 16.11 9.35
C TRP A 184 1.79 15.28 9.08
N LEU A 185 1.97 14.04 8.60
CA LEU A 185 0.95 13.01 8.58
C LEU A 185 1.25 12.03 9.73
N ILE A 186 0.32 11.89 10.67
CA ILE A 186 0.45 10.95 11.78
C ILE A 186 -0.23 9.64 11.38
N VAL A 187 0.51 8.53 11.42
CA VAL A 187 0.06 7.24 10.93
C VAL A 187 0.24 6.13 11.96
N LEU A 188 -0.72 5.22 12.05
CA LEU A 188 -0.68 3.99 12.82
C LEU A 188 -0.19 2.86 11.91
N VAL A 189 0.90 2.18 12.28
CA VAL A 189 1.33 1.00 11.52
C VAL A 189 0.41 -0.19 11.81
N LEU A 190 0.04 -0.91 10.75
CA LEU A 190 -0.82 -2.08 10.81
C LEU A 190 -0.01 -3.35 10.54
N VAL A 191 -0.33 -4.42 11.27
CA VAL A 191 0.27 -5.76 11.09
C VAL A 191 -0.81 -6.81 10.85
N GLN A 192 -0.46 -7.79 10.01
CA GLN A 192 -1.28 -8.93 9.68
C GLN A 192 -1.68 -9.73 10.94
N VAL A 193 -2.94 -10.15 11.02
CA VAL A 193 -3.43 -11.02 12.09
C VAL A 193 -3.05 -12.46 11.77
N ALA A 194 -2.33 -13.12 12.67
CA ALA A 194 -1.91 -14.52 12.51
C ALA A 194 -3.11 -15.43 12.18
N GLY A 195 -2.96 -16.25 11.14
CA GLY A 195 -4.02 -17.11 10.58
C GLY A 195 -4.80 -16.48 9.41
N PHE A 196 -4.79 -15.16 9.25
CA PHE A 196 -5.49 -14.46 8.17
C PHE A 196 -4.50 -13.91 7.13
N LYS A 197 -4.87 -13.96 5.85
CA LYS A 197 -4.05 -13.37 4.76
C LYS A 197 -4.29 -11.87 4.58
N THR A 198 -5.51 -11.44 4.87
CA THR A 198 -6.10 -10.17 4.44
C THR A 198 -6.52 -9.29 5.60
N VAL A 199 -6.53 -9.82 6.83
CA VAL A 199 -6.97 -9.12 8.04
C VAL A 199 -5.76 -8.60 8.80
N PHE A 200 -5.78 -7.30 9.13
CA PHE A 200 -4.73 -6.55 9.80
C PHE A 200 -5.29 -5.81 11.03
N LYS A 201 -4.40 -5.43 11.94
CA LYS A 201 -4.72 -4.68 13.17
C LYS A 201 -3.59 -3.71 13.53
N ALA A 202 -3.86 -2.80 14.47
CA ALA A 202 -2.84 -1.96 15.08
C ALA A 202 -1.60 -2.77 15.52
N LYS A 203 -0.42 -2.38 15.03
CA LYS A 203 0.87 -2.85 15.55
C LYS A 203 1.03 -2.32 16.97
N ARG A 204 1.48 -3.18 17.90
CA ARG A 204 1.74 -2.79 19.29
C ARG A 204 3.16 -3.10 19.72
N GLU A 205 3.79 -2.14 20.40
CA GLU A 205 5.10 -2.26 21.02
C GLU A 205 5.00 -1.76 22.47
N ALA A 206 5.62 -2.48 23.42
CA ALA A 206 5.52 -2.22 24.86
C ALA A 206 4.07 -2.04 25.42
N GLY A 207 3.06 -2.55 24.72
CA GLY A 207 1.63 -2.42 25.08
C GLY A 207 0.90 -1.22 24.43
N HIS A 208 1.62 -0.31 23.77
CA HIS A 208 1.08 0.87 23.10
C HIS A 208 0.96 0.66 21.59
N ASP A 209 0.03 1.37 20.94
CA ASP A 209 -0.12 1.37 19.48
C ASP A 209 1.07 2.08 18.82
N TYR A 210 1.67 1.47 17.78
CA TYR A 210 2.90 1.95 17.15
C TYR A 210 2.58 3.02 16.10
N ILE A 211 2.76 4.28 16.51
CA ILE A 211 2.44 5.48 15.73
C ILE A 211 3.73 6.12 15.22
N MET A 212 3.71 6.57 13.96
CA MET A 212 4.81 7.29 13.30
C MET A 212 4.34 8.67 12.83
N GLY A 213 5.23 9.65 12.87
CA GLY A 213 5.05 10.93 12.17
C GLY A 213 5.83 10.93 10.87
N ILE A 214 5.15 11.07 9.74
CA ILE A 214 5.76 11.24 8.42
C ILE A 214 5.77 12.74 8.09
N PRO A 215 6.94 13.37 7.86
CA PRO A 215 7.00 14.78 7.54
C PRO A 215 6.51 15.03 6.11
N TRP A 216 5.86 16.17 5.85
CA TRP A 216 5.26 16.45 4.53
C TRP A 216 6.26 16.42 3.36
N ILE A 217 7.54 16.70 3.63
CA ILE A 217 8.64 16.58 2.67
C ILE A 217 8.82 15.15 2.13
N GLU A 218 8.41 14.12 2.88
CA GLU A 218 8.37 12.70 2.49
C GLU A 218 7.02 12.26 1.88
N LEU A 219 6.14 13.16 1.43
CA LEU A 219 4.79 12.80 0.93
C LEU A 219 4.78 11.65 -0.09
N PHE A 220 5.75 11.59 -1.00
CA PHE A 220 5.87 10.53 -2.02
C PHE A 220 6.26 9.14 -1.46
N ARG A 221 6.50 9.02 -0.15
CA ARG A 221 6.60 7.75 0.56
C ARG A 221 5.27 6.98 0.61
N PHE A 222 4.13 7.66 0.43
CA PHE A 222 2.82 7.04 0.28
C PHE A 222 2.67 6.41 -1.13
N SER A 223 2.61 5.09 -1.17
CA SER A 223 2.68 4.27 -2.39
C SER A 223 1.35 4.12 -3.12
N HIS A 224 0.24 3.99 -2.38
CA HIS A 224 -1.14 3.98 -2.88
C HIS A 224 -2.11 3.79 -1.70
N GLN A 225 -3.37 4.21 -1.87
CA GLN A 225 -4.46 3.89 -0.95
C GLN A 225 -4.86 2.41 -1.11
N ILE A 226 -5.17 1.74 0.00
CA ILE A 226 -5.67 0.36 0.02
C ILE A 226 -7.11 0.38 0.55
N PRO A 227 -8.10 -0.13 -0.22
CA PRO A 227 -9.48 -0.26 0.25
C PRO A 227 -9.56 -1.18 1.47
N VAL A 228 -10.38 -0.81 2.46
CA VAL A 228 -10.56 -1.61 3.68
C VAL A 228 -12.02 -1.77 4.10
N PHE A 229 -12.36 -2.98 4.54
CA PHE A 229 -13.55 -3.27 5.31
C PHE A 229 -13.24 -3.25 6.81
N ARG A 230 -14.05 -2.56 7.61
CA ARG A 230 -13.81 -2.34 9.04
C ARG A 230 -14.69 -3.24 9.90
N PHE A 231 -14.09 -4.09 10.73
CA PHE A 231 -14.81 -4.96 11.66
C PHE A 231 -15.30 -4.18 12.90
N THR A 232 -16.32 -3.32 12.71
CA THR A 232 -16.85 -2.44 13.78
C THR A 232 -17.83 -3.16 14.73
N GLU A 233 -18.64 -4.06 14.18
CA GLU A 233 -19.73 -4.72 14.88
C GLU A 233 -19.28 -5.79 15.89
N VAL A 234 -20.08 -5.98 16.94
CA VAL A 234 -19.83 -6.98 18.00
C VAL A 234 -19.87 -8.41 17.46
N ARG A 235 -20.62 -8.68 16.38
CA ARG A 235 -20.72 -10.03 15.75
C ARG A 235 -19.38 -10.59 15.27
N TYR A 236 -18.38 -9.74 15.05
CA TYR A 236 -17.04 -10.15 14.60
C TYR A 236 -16.12 -10.61 15.74
N GLY A 237 -16.56 -10.53 17.01
CA GLY A 237 -15.87 -11.11 18.15
C GLY A 237 -14.42 -10.63 18.29
N SER A 238 -13.47 -11.57 18.20
CA SER A 238 -12.02 -11.31 18.28
C SER A 238 -11.46 -10.50 17.11
N LEU A 239 -12.17 -10.40 15.98
CA LEU A 239 -11.78 -9.54 14.85
C LEU A 239 -12.26 -8.09 15.00
N ARG A 240 -13.06 -7.77 16.03
CA ARG A 240 -13.57 -6.41 16.22
C ARG A 240 -12.43 -5.41 16.41
N GLY A 241 -12.43 -4.34 15.62
CA GLY A 241 -11.33 -3.35 15.56
C GLY A 241 -10.16 -3.73 14.63
N CYS A 242 -10.22 -4.89 13.97
CA CYS A 242 -9.34 -5.20 12.84
C CYS A 242 -9.91 -4.60 11.54
N LEU A 243 -9.11 -4.66 10.47
CA LEU A 243 -9.46 -4.26 9.12
C LEU A 243 -9.20 -5.46 8.17
N GLU A 244 -10.08 -5.73 7.22
CA GLU A 244 -9.74 -6.54 6.03
C GLU A 244 -9.39 -5.60 4.89
N LEU A 245 -8.31 -5.87 4.15
CA LEU A 245 -7.87 -5.09 2.99
C LEU A 245 -8.26 -5.77 1.66
N ASP A 246 -8.44 -4.98 0.59
CA ASP A 246 -8.54 -5.50 -0.78
C ASP A 246 -7.21 -6.15 -1.21
N PRO A 247 -7.16 -7.48 -1.43
CA PRO A 247 -5.92 -8.18 -1.75
C PRO A 247 -5.34 -7.79 -3.12
N LYS A 248 -6.17 -7.24 -4.02
CA LYS A 248 -5.71 -6.72 -5.33
C LYS A 248 -4.94 -5.41 -5.18
N SER A 249 -5.08 -4.76 -4.03
CA SER A 249 -4.44 -3.50 -3.66
C SER A 249 -3.44 -3.68 -2.50
N MET A 250 -3.06 -4.92 -2.16
CA MET A 250 -2.02 -5.21 -1.16
C MET A 250 -0.63 -5.32 -1.82
N PRO A 251 0.39 -4.59 -1.35
CA PRO A 251 1.77 -4.73 -1.84
C PRO A 251 2.27 -6.17 -1.85
N THR A 252 2.88 -6.57 -2.97
CA THR A 252 3.30 -7.97 -3.24
C THR A 252 4.23 -8.54 -2.16
N CYS A 253 5.06 -7.70 -1.53
CA CYS A 253 5.97 -8.05 -0.44
C CYS A 253 5.28 -8.47 0.87
N LEU A 254 3.97 -8.25 1.01
CA LEU A 254 3.17 -8.69 2.17
C LEU A 254 2.62 -10.12 2.02
N PHE A 255 2.59 -10.67 0.80
CA PHE A 255 2.22 -12.06 0.61
C PHE A 255 3.41 -12.94 0.97
N PRO A 256 3.29 -13.89 1.93
CA PRO A 256 4.39 -14.78 2.26
C PRO A 256 4.75 -15.60 1.03
N LEU A 257 6.02 -15.50 0.60
CA LEU A 257 6.55 -16.24 -0.54
C LEU A 257 6.19 -17.72 -0.38
N LYS A 258 5.37 -18.24 -1.30
CA LYS A 258 5.19 -19.70 -1.44
C LYS A 258 6.58 -20.29 -1.64
N TRP A 259 7.08 -21.02 -0.63
CA TRP A 259 8.35 -21.73 -0.74
C TRP A 259 8.28 -22.67 -1.93
N LYS A 260 8.91 -22.27 -3.04
CA LYS A 260 9.07 -23.12 -4.20
C LYS A 260 10.13 -24.14 -3.83
N PHE A 261 9.69 -25.35 -3.47
CA PHE A 261 10.54 -26.53 -3.59
C PHE A 261 10.92 -26.68 -5.07
N THR A 262 12.00 -26.05 -5.49
CA THR A 262 12.64 -26.30 -6.79
C THR A 262 13.22 -27.70 -6.73
N GLY A 263 12.42 -28.67 -7.18
CA GLY A 263 12.72 -30.10 -7.16
C GLY A 263 13.87 -30.47 -8.09
N ALA A 264 15.10 -30.11 -7.70
CA ALA A 264 16.33 -30.62 -8.28
C ALA A 264 16.77 -31.84 -7.46
N LEU A 265 16.71 -33.03 -8.09
CA LEU A 265 17.23 -34.27 -7.50
C LEU A 265 18.77 -34.23 -7.48
N GLY A 266 19.35 -33.75 -6.38
CA GLY A 266 20.74 -34.03 -6.05
C GLY A 266 20.88 -35.46 -5.48
N PRO A 267 21.85 -36.28 -5.94
CA PRO A 267 22.08 -37.60 -5.37
C PRO A 267 22.62 -37.51 -3.94
N VAL A 268 22.26 -38.49 -3.12
CA VAL A 268 22.57 -38.56 -1.68
C VAL A 268 24.06 -38.75 -1.43
N LEU A 269 24.63 -37.95 -0.52
CA LEU A 269 25.63 -38.42 0.43
C LEU A 269 25.28 -37.96 1.86
N SER A 270 25.67 -38.80 2.82
CA SER A 270 25.25 -38.77 4.21
C SER A 270 25.87 -37.64 5.03
N ASN A 271 25.11 -37.09 5.97
CA ASN A 271 25.29 -37.45 7.39
C ASN A 271 24.07 -37.06 8.23
N THR A 272 23.71 -37.91 9.19
CA THR A 272 22.52 -37.78 10.04
C THR A 272 22.89 -37.27 11.43
N GLU A 273 22.67 -35.99 11.70
CA GLU A 273 22.56 -35.48 13.07
C GLU A 273 21.76 -34.16 13.11
N SER A 274 21.32 -33.75 14.30
CA SER A 274 20.69 -32.45 14.58
C SER A 274 19.27 -32.13 14.05
N PHE A 275 18.33 -33.09 14.03
CA PHE A 275 16.90 -32.76 13.80
C PHE A 275 15.88 -33.36 14.80
N GLN A 276 16.22 -33.35 16.10
CA GLN A 276 15.27 -33.78 17.14
C GLN A 276 15.49 -33.11 18.52
N ARG A 277 15.49 -31.77 18.56
CA ARG A 277 15.63 -31.02 19.83
C ARG A 277 14.88 -29.68 19.91
N MET A 278 13.57 -29.66 19.64
CA MET A 278 12.70 -28.55 20.11
C MET A 278 11.19 -28.89 20.17
N HIS A 279 10.79 -30.04 20.75
CA HIS A 279 9.35 -30.29 20.96
C HIS A 279 8.93 -31.14 22.19
N THR A 280 9.79 -31.22 23.22
CA THR A 280 9.43 -31.83 24.52
C THR A 280 10.02 -31.04 25.68
N LEU A 281 9.35 -29.95 26.08
CA LEU A 281 9.72 -29.16 27.26
C LEU A 281 8.49 -28.68 28.05
N LEU A 282 7.49 -29.57 28.16
CA LEU A 282 6.32 -29.49 29.03
C LEU A 282 5.89 -30.93 29.38
N CYS A 283 5.51 -31.17 30.65
CA CYS A 283 5.23 -32.48 31.29
C CYS A 283 6.44 -33.44 31.48
N GLY A 284 6.44 -34.19 32.60
CA GLY A 284 7.47 -35.18 32.97
C GLY A 284 8.24 -34.87 34.28
N THR A 285 7.60 -34.63 35.43
CA THR A 285 7.34 -35.65 36.49
C THR A 285 8.53 -36.60 36.75
N LEU A 286 9.33 -36.42 37.81
CA LEU A 286 9.12 -36.82 39.23
C LEU A 286 9.82 -38.16 39.59
N PHE A 287 10.53 -38.17 40.73
CA PHE A 287 11.26 -39.31 41.35
C PHE A 287 12.47 -39.85 40.52
N SER A 288 13.53 -40.46 41.11
CA SER A 288 13.71 -40.99 42.48
C SER A 288 15.17 -40.99 42.98
N PHE A 289 15.37 -40.86 44.31
CA PHE A 289 16.47 -41.40 45.16
C PHE A 289 17.95 -40.99 44.89
N GLN A 290 18.62 -40.28 45.82
CA GLN A 290 19.37 -40.73 47.04
C GLN A 290 20.84 -41.15 46.72
N THR A 291 21.88 -40.82 47.50
CA THR A 291 22.05 -40.10 48.79
C THR A 291 22.89 -38.80 48.61
N ASP A 292 23.52 -38.08 49.57
CA ASP A 292 23.69 -38.09 51.05
C ASP A 292 23.92 -36.60 51.50
N MET A 293 23.45 -36.09 52.65
CA MET A 293 23.95 -36.14 54.05
C MET A 293 25.03 -35.08 54.41
N CYS A 294 25.03 -34.65 55.70
CA CYS A 294 25.78 -33.56 56.35
C CYS A 294 25.27 -32.13 56.01
N ILE A 295 24.31 -31.52 56.74
CA ILE A 295 24.27 -31.11 58.18
C ILE A 295 25.21 -29.91 58.50
N LEU A 296 24.66 -28.69 58.65
CA LEU A 296 24.75 -27.87 59.89
C LEU A 296 23.85 -26.59 59.92
N ASN A 297 23.16 -26.39 61.05
CA ASN A 297 22.73 -25.13 61.73
C ASN A 297 22.08 -23.91 61.00
N ARG A 298 20.92 -23.51 61.55
CA ARG A 298 20.48 -22.13 61.99
C ARG A 298 20.53 -20.98 60.95
N THR A 299 19.44 -20.28 60.63
CA THR A 299 18.40 -19.64 61.48
C THR A 299 18.94 -18.62 62.49
N ILE A 300 19.13 -17.38 62.03
CA ILE A 300 19.07 -16.17 62.86
C ILE A 300 18.27 -15.11 62.10
N TYR A 301 17.11 -14.71 62.63
CA TYR A 301 16.50 -13.39 62.38
C TYR A 301 17.27 -12.36 63.21
N LEU A 302 17.35 -11.10 62.76
CA LEU A 302 17.35 -9.90 63.62
C LEU A 302 17.19 -8.64 62.74
N TYR A 303 16.16 -7.84 63.04
CA TYR A 303 15.82 -6.47 62.56
C TYR A 303 16.14 -6.09 61.11
#